data_AF-A0A968S005-F1
#
_entry.id   AF-A0A968S005-F1
#
_cell.length_a   1.000
_cell.length_b   1.000
_cell.length_c   1.000
_cell.angle_alpha   90.00
_cell.angle_beta   90.00
_cell.angle_gamma   90.00
#
_symmetry.space_group_name_H-M   'P 1'
#
loop_
_entity.id
_entity.type
_entity.pdbx_description
1 polymer ?
#
loop_
_entity_poly.entity_id
_entity_poly.type
_entity_poly.pdbx_seq_one_letter_code
_entity_poly.pdbx_strand_id
1 'polypeptide(L)'
;MVALALDDSTYGQVWHLPVGKPITFDEINDLMNSVLGTNFKISYLPKVMRKILSFFIPTIGEVEEMLFQFENPYEMNFDKFKNHFPNFQTTSYQDGIKSMIKSFSKS
;
A
#
# COMPACT_ATOMS: atom_id res chain seq x y z
N MET A 1 13.77 6.91 2.05
CA MET A 1 14.21 8.18 1.43
C MET A 1 15.60 8.62 1.92
N VAL A 2 15.87 8.58 3.23
CA VAL A 2 17.19 8.98 3.77
C VAL A 2 18.35 8.16 3.18
N ALA A 3 18.22 6.83 3.05
CA ALA A 3 19.30 5.98 2.53
C ALA A 3 19.78 6.33 1.10
N LEU A 4 18.85 6.58 0.18
CA LEU A 4 19.19 7.01 -1.19
C LEU A 4 19.81 8.41 -1.18
N ALA A 5 19.20 9.34 -0.43
CA ALA A 5 19.68 10.73 -0.39
C ALA A 5 21.07 10.90 0.25
N LEU A 6 21.54 9.91 1.04
CA LEU A 6 22.84 9.93 1.69
C LEU A 6 23.94 9.20 0.90
N ASP A 7 23.61 8.60 -0.25
CA ASP A 7 24.55 7.85 -1.07
C ASP A 7 24.69 8.50 -2.45
N ASP A 8 25.83 9.16 -2.67
CA ASP A 8 26.14 9.89 -3.90
C ASP A 8 26.07 9.02 -5.16
N SER A 9 26.30 7.71 -5.03
CA SER A 9 26.25 6.78 -6.17
C SER A 9 24.84 6.58 -6.72
N THR A 10 23.81 7.00 -5.98
CA THR A 10 22.40 6.78 -6.34
C THR A 10 21.79 7.90 -7.16
N TYR A 11 22.44 9.07 -7.24
CA TYR A 11 21.96 10.22 -8.00
C TYR A 11 21.89 9.93 -9.50
N GLY A 12 20.89 10.51 -10.17
CA GLY A 12 20.67 10.34 -11.61
C GLY A 12 20.13 8.96 -12.01
N GLN A 13 19.76 8.12 -11.05
CA GLN A 13 19.23 6.77 -11.32
C GLN A 13 17.75 6.62 -10.95
N VAL A 14 17.08 5.70 -11.63
CA VAL A 14 15.72 5.25 -11.27
C VAL A 14 15.80 4.13 -10.24
N TRP A 15 14.96 4.23 -9.20
CA TRP A 15 14.87 3.28 -8.10
C TRP A 15 13.41 2.93 -7.80
N HIS A 16 13.12 1.64 -7.65
CA HIS A 16 11.88 1.18 -7.03
C HIS A 16 12.13 0.97 -5.53
N LEU A 17 11.21 1.46 -4.70
CA LEU A 17 11.34 1.38 -3.25
C LEU A 17 11.06 -0.05 -2.77
N PRO A 18 11.74 -0.49 -1.69
CA PRO A 18 11.49 -1.81 -1.13
C PRO A 18 10.09 -1.84 -0.50
N VAL A 19 9.29 -2.83 -0.88
CA VAL A 19 7.94 -3.06 -0.38
C VAL A 19 7.83 -4.44 0.27
N GLY A 20 6.83 -4.60 1.14
CA GLY A 20 6.49 -5.90 1.70
C GLY A 20 6.00 -6.88 0.63
N LYS A 21 5.81 -8.15 1.01
CA LYS A 21 5.23 -9.16 0.11
C LYS A 21 3.82 -8.74 -0.29
N PRO A 22 3.39 -8.96 -1.56
CA PRO A 22 2.02 -8.70 -1.96
C PRO A 22 1.03 -9.43 -1.03
N ILE A 23 -0.02 -8.73 -0.61
CA ILE A 23 -1.13 -9.27 0.16
C ILE A 23 -2.45 -8.80 -0.47
N THR A 24 -3.48 -9.61 -0.34
CA THR A 24 -4.82 -9.36 -0.81
C THR A 24 -5.58 -8.41 0.12
N PHE A 25 -6.68 -7.84 -0.37
CA PHE A 25 -7.57 -7.02 0.45
C PHE A 25 -8.15 -7.82 1.63
N ASP A 26 -8.50 -9.08 1.40
CA ASP A 26 -9.03 -9.96 2.44
C ASP A 26 -8.00 -10.19 3.56
N GLU A 27 -6.74 -10.44 3.21
CA GLU A 27 -5.65 -10.57 4.19
C GLU A 27 -5.41 -9.27 4.98
N ILE A 28 -5.50 -8.11 4.34
CA ILE A 28 -5.42 -6.80 5.03
C ILE A 28 -6.58 -6.65 6.02
N ASN A 29 -7.81 -7.01 5.61
CA ASN A 29 -8.98 -6.91 6.48
C ASN A 29 -8.90 -7.87 7.67
N ASP A 30 -8.44 -9.11 7.46
CA ASP A 30 -8.22 -10.08 8.53
C ASP A 30 -7.19 -9.56 9.54
N LEU A 31 -6.11 -8.97 9.05
CA LEU A 31 -5.08 -8.36 9.90
C LEU A 31 -5.63 -7.17 10.69
N MET A 32 -6.41 -6.29 10.07
CA MET A 32 -7.05 -5.17 10.76
C MET A 32 -8.05 -5.65 11.81
N ASN A 33 -8.92 -6.60 11.47
CA ASN A 33 -9.89 -7.20 12.39
C ASN A 33 -9.20 -7.86 13.58
N SER A 34 -8.10 -8.57 13.34
CA SER A 34 -7.28 -9.17 14.40
C SER A 34 -6.70 -8.13 15.35
N VAL A 35 -6.21 -6.99 14.84
CA VAL A 35 -5.62 -5.92 15.67
C VAL A 35 -6.69 -5.09 16.39
N LEU A 36 -7.86 -4.86 15.77
CA LEU A 36 -8.95 -4.05 16.31
C LEU A 36 -9.93 -4.83 17.18
N GLY A 37 -9.90 -6.17 17.13
CA GLY A 37 -10.89 -7.03 17.81
C GLY A 37 -12.27 -6.95 17.17
N THR A 38 -12.34 -6.76 15.85
CA THR A 38 -13.58 -6.58 15.09
C THR A 38 -13.82 -7.72 14.11
N ASN A 39 -14.96 -7.72 13.41
CA ASN A 39 -15.29 -8.73 12.39
C ASN A 39 -15.93 -8.08 11.14
N PHE A 40 -15.33 -6.98 10.68
CA PHE A 40 -15.81 -6.26 9.50
C PHE A 40 -15.62 -7.10 8.24
N LYS A 41 -16.57 -6.99 7.32
CA LYS A 41 -16.54 -7.64 6.01
C LYS A 41 -16.26 -6.61 4.94
N ILE A 42 -15.39 -6.96 4.00
CA ILE A 42 -15.15 -6.14 2.81
C ILE A 42 -16.37 -6.24 1.89
N SER A 43 -16.74 -5.11 1.30
CA SER A 43 -17.71 -5.04 0.20
C SER A 43 -17.06 -4.39 -1.01
N TYR A 44 -17.22 -4.99 -2.17
CA TYR A 44 -16.72 -4.44 -3.43
C TYR A 44 -17.82 -3.65 -4.14
N LEU A 45 -17.50 -2.42 -4.54
CA LEU A 45 -18.43 -1.57 -5.31
C LEU A 45 -18.37 -1.96 -6.80
N PRO A 46 -19.46 -2.42 -7.42
CA PRO A 46 -19.43 -2.85 -8.83
C PRO A 46 -19.05 -1.71 -9.78
N LYS A 47 -18.36 -2.03 -10.89
CA LYS A 47 -17.87 -1.05 -11.87
C LYS A 47 -18.97 -0.13 -12.42
N VAL A 48 -20.17 -0.68 -12.67
CA VAL A 48 -21.33 0.09 -13.13
C VAL A 48 -21.74 1.15 -12.10
N MET A 49 -21.79 0.77 -10.83
CA MET A 49 -22.17 1.68 -9.75
C MET A 49 -21.09 2.73 -9.50
N ARG A 50 -19.81 2.37 -9.60
CA ARG A 50 -18.69 3.32 -9.55
C ARG A 50 -18.79 4.40 -10.63
N LYS A 51 -19.05 4.00 -11.88
CA LYS A 51 -19.20 4.93 -13.02
C LYS A 51 -20.36 5.89 -12.84
N ILE A 52 -21.46 5.46 -12.20
CA ILE A 52 -22.56 6.36 -11.87
C ILE A 52 -22.12 7.34 -10.78
N LEU A 53 -21.51 6.83 -9.71
CA LEU A 53 -21.08 7.64 -8.58
C LEU A 53 -19.97 8.64 -8.93
N SER A 54 -19.09 8.33 -9.90
CA SER A 54 -18.03 9.25 -10.35
C SER A 54 -18.58 10.53 -10.98
N PHE A 55 -19.81 10.52 -11.51
CA PHE A 55 -20.46 11.74 -12.02
C PHE A 55 -20.93 12.67 -10.89
N PHE A 56 -21.24 12.13 -9.71
CA PHE A 56 -21.77 12.91 -8.59
C PHE A 56 -20.72 13.20 -7.51
N ILE A 57 -19.69 12.37 -7.41
CA ILE A 57 -18.64 12.44 -6.40
C ILE A 57 -17.29 12.53 -7.14
N PRO A 58 -16.74 13.75 -7.34
CA PRO A 58 -15.49 13.95 -8.08
C PRO A 58 -14.33 13.09 -7.57
N THR A 59 -14.23 12.91 -6.26
CA THR A 59 -13.20 12.07 -5.62
C THR A 59 -13.24 10.61 -6.09
N ILE A 60 -14.42 10.06 -6.40
CA ILE A 60 -14.52 8.69 -6.95
C ILE A 60 -14.02 8.67 -8.40
N GLY A 61 -14.28 9.74 -9.17
CA GLY A 61 -13.77 9.88 -10.53
C GLY A 61 -12.24 9.92 -10.59
N GLU A 62 -11.59 10.62 -9.66
CA GLU A 62 -10.13 10.69 -9.56
C GLU A 62 -9.49 9.33 -9.20
N VAL A 63 -10.20 8.49 -8.42
CA VAL A 63 -9.71 7.16 -8.03
C VAL A 63 -9.71 6.16 -9.19
N GLU A 64 -10.49 6.39 -10.26
CA GLU A 64 -10.58 5.48 -11.40
C GLU A 64 -9.22 5.28 -12.10
N GLU A 65 -8.36 6.30 -12.14
CA GLU A 65 -6.99 6.16 -12.70
C GLU A 65 -6.11 5.22 -11.88
N MET A 66 -6.31 5.15 -10.56
CA MET A 66 -5.56 4.25 -9.67
C MET A 66 -6.15 2.84 -9.62
N LEU A 67 -7.43 2.65 -9.98
CA LEU A 67 -8.09 1.34 -9.96
C LEU A 67 -7.38 0.29 -10.80
N PHE A 68 -6.71 0.71 -11.88
CA PHE A 68 -5.91 -0.20 -12.71
C PHE A 68 -4.88 -0.99 -11.89
N GLN A 69 -4.27 -0.38 -10.86
CA GLN A 69 -3.29 -1.04 -9.99
C GLN A 69 -3.91 -2.13 -9.11
N PHE A 70 -5.23 -2.11 -8.93
CA PHE A 70 -5.98 -3.05 -8.12
C PHE A 70 -6.76 -4.09 -8.95
N GLU A 71 -6.90 -3.88 -10.26
CA GLU A 71 -7.57 -4.84 -11.17
C GLU A 71 -6.65 -6.02 -11.54
N ASN A 72 -5.33 -5.88 -11.43
CA ASN A 72 -4.36 -6.93 -11.73
C ASN A 72 -3.30 -7.03 -10.61
N PRO A 73 -2.69 -8.22 -10.38
CA PRO A 73 -1.57 -8.36 -9.47
C PRO A 73 -0.44 -7.40 -9.85
N TYR A 74 -0.12 -6.47 -8.95
CA TYR A 74 0.99 -5.54 -9.12
C TYR A 74 2.18 -6.02 -8.29
N GLU A 75 3.10 -6.75 -8.91
CA GLU A 75 4.36 -7.15 -8.29
C GLU A 75 5.44 -6.11 -8.56
N MET A 76 5.88 -5.41 -7.52
CA MET A 76 6.93 -4.40 -7.63
C MET A 76 8.31 -5.05 -7.54
N ASN A 77 9.10 -4.99 -8.61
CA ASN A 77 10.50 -5.40 -8.57
C ASN A 77 11.36 -4.27 -7.97
N PHE A 78 12.07 -4.57 -6.88
CA PHE A 78 13.03 -3.67 -6.24
C PHE A 78 14.41 -4.33 -6.05
N ASP A 79 14.76 -5.31 -6.89
CA ASP A 79 16.02 -6.07 -6.80
C ASP A 79 17.24 -5.15 -6.83
N LYS A 80 17.20 -4.11 -7.67
CA LYS A 80 18.24 -3.09 -7.73
C LYS A 80 18.47 -2.44 -6.36
N PHE A 81 17.40 -2.06 -5.67
CA PHE A 81 17.49 -1.47 -4.33
C PHE A 81 18.03 -2.48 -3.33
N LYS A 82 17.53 -3.71 -3.35
CA LYS A 82 17.94 -4.78 -2.42
C LYS A 82 19.42 -5.13 -2.57
N ASN A 83 19.93 -5.17 -3.80
CA ASN A 83 21.33 -5.44 -4.09
C ASN A 83 22.24 -4.28 -3.64
N HIS A 84 21.76 -3.03 -3.76
CA HIS A 84 22.51 -1.85 -3.36
C HIS A 84 22.49 -1.63 -1.83
N PHE A 85 21.36 -1.95 -1.17
CA PHE A 85 21.17 -1.81 0.28
C PHE A 85 20.77 -3.15 0.93
N PRO A 86 21.67 -4.14 1.01
CA PRO A 86 21.33 -5.50 1.45
C PRO A 86 20.87 -5.59 2.91
N ASN A 87 21.27 -4.61 3.74
CA ASN A 87 20.92 -4.56 5.17
C ASN A 87 19.61 -3.79 5.45
N PHE A 88 18.95 -3.25 4.44
CA PHE A 88 17.72 -2.48 4.62
C PHE A 88 16.55 -3.41 4.95
N GLN A 89 15.91 -3.18 6.09
CA GLN A 89 14.76 -3.96 6.52
C GLN A 89 13.45 -3.21 6.27
N THR A 90 12.50 -3.89 5.64
CA THR A 90 11.13 -3.38 5.46
C THR A 90 10.30 -3.67 6.70
N THR A 91 9.51 -2.70 7.14
CA THR A 91 8.49 -2.91 8.17
C THR A 91 7.45 -3.92 7.68
N SER A 92 7.09 -4.88 8.54
CA SER A 92 6.03 -5.84 8.22
C SER A 92 4.65 -5.16 8.18
N TYR A 93 3.69 -5.70 7.42
CA TYR A 93 2.31 -5.20 7.44
C TYR A 93 1.71 -5.24 8.84
N GLN A 94 2.00 -6.29 9.61
CA GLN A 94 1.51 -6.44 10.98
C GLN A 94 1.99 -5.31 11.90
N ASP A 95 3.29 -5.00 11.87
CA ASP A 95 3.86 -3.96 12.72
C ASP A 95 3.44 -2.56 12.27
N GLY A 96 3.36 -2.37 10.95
CA GLY A 96 2.88 -1.13 10.34
C GLY A 96 1.43 -0.82 10.73
N ILE A 97 0.51 -1.78 10.55
CA ILE A 97 -0.91 -1.62 10.88
C ILE A 97 -1.10 -1.40 12.37
N LYS A 98 -0.41 -2.16 13.23
CA LYS A 98 -0.45 -1.94 14.69
C LYS A 98 0.00 -0.52 15.06
N SER A 99 1.09 -0.04 14.47
CA SER A 99 1.63 1.29 14.75
C SER A 99 0.69 2.39 14.27
N MET A 100 0.11 2.23 13.09
CA MET A 100 -0.89 3.13 12.52
C MET A 100 -2.13 3.22 13.43
N ILE A 101 -2.74 2.08 13.79
CA ILE A 101 -3.92 2.06 14.68
C ILE A 101 -3.61 2.72 16.03
N LYS A 102 -2.41 2.47 16.58
CA LYS A 102 -1.96 3.11 17.82
C LYS A 102 -1.87 4.63 17.70
N SER A 103 -1.52 5.18 16.53
CA SER A 103 -1.48 6.64 16.33
C SER A 103 -2.86 7.28 16.34
N PHE A 104 -3.90 6.58 15.86
CA PHE A 104 -5.28 7.07 15.86
C PHE A 104 -5.97 6.97 17.23
N SER A 105 -5.54 6.04 18.09
CA SER A 105 -6.09 5.87 19.45
C SER A 105 -5.50 6.82 20.50
N LYS A 106 -4.46 7.58 20.14
CA LYS A 106 -3.83 8.59 21.01
C LYS A 106 -4.33 10.02 20.75
N SER A 107 -5.35 10.19 19.91
CA SER A 107 -6.09 11.44 19.73
C SER A 107 -7.45 11.36 20.42
#